data_AF-C4P5C1-F1
#
_entry.id   AF-C4P5C1-F1
#
_cell.length_a   1.000
_cell.length_b   1.000
_cell.length_c   1.000
_cell.angle_alpha   90.00
_cell.angle_beta   90.00
_cell.angle_gamma   90.00
#
_symmetry.space_group_name_H-M   'P 1'
#
loop_
_entity.id
_entity.type
_entity.pdbx_description
1 polymer ?
#
loop_
_entity_poly.entity_id
_entity_poly.type
_entity_poly.pdbx_seq_one_letter_code
_entity_poly.pdbx_strand_id
1 'polypeptide(L)'
;MWMKTVFWGLLLFMLVATTMAVEYGARSHNSGPWSWCDPATGYKVSTLTGCRAMVKLQCVGSQVPEAVLRDCCQQLANINNEWCRCGDLSSMLRSVYQELGVREGKEVLPGCLKEVMKLTAASVPEVCKVPIPNPSGDRAGVCYWAAYPDA
;
A
#
# COMPACT_ATOMS: atom_id res chain seq x y z
N MET A 1 8.84 12.84 56.98
CA MET A 1 8.17 11.54 56.70
C MET A 1 7.20 11.59 55.51
N TRP A 2 7.06 12.73 54.81
CA TRP A 2 6.06 12.91 53.73
C TRP A 2 6.60 12.64 52.31
N MET A 3 7.92 12.75 52.09
CA MET A 3 8.55 12.47 50.79
C MET A 3 8.59 10.98 50.42
N LYS A 4 8.62 10.07 51.41
CA LYS A 4 8.71 8.62 51.18
C LYS A 4 7.40 8.03 50.62
N THR A 5 6.25 8.54 51.07
CA THR A 5 4.93 8.10 50.59
C THR A 5 4.63 8.58 49.16
N VAL A 6 5.09 9.78 48.79
CA VAL A 6 4.96 10.29 47.42
C VAL A 6 5.85 9.51 46.45
N PHE A 7 7.07 9.18 46.85
CA PHE A 7 8.00 8.37 46.04
C PHE A 7 7.49 6.94 45.79
N TRP A 8 6.90 6.30 46.80
CA TRP A 8 6.29 4.97 46.63
C TRP A 8 5.02 4.99 45.78
N GLY A 9 4.20 6.04 45.90
CA GLY A 9 3.01 6.22 45.06
C GLY A 9 3.37 6.39 43.58
N LEU A 10 4.43 7.16 43.27
CA LEU A 10 4.93 7.35 41.91
C LEU A 10 5.57 6.08 41.33
N LEU A 11 6.29 5.30 42.13
CA LEU A 11 6.91 4.05 41.68
C LEU A 11 5.85 2.99 41.34
N LEU A 12 4.77 2.89 42.14
CA LEU A 12 3.63 2.01 41.87
C LEU A 12 2.88 2.41 40.59
N PHE A 13 2.75 3.70 40.30
CA PHE A 13 2.10 4.17 39.06
C PHE A 13 2.88 3.77 37.80
N MET A 14 4.21 3.80 37.86
CA MET A 14 5.06 3.40 36.74
C MET A 14 5.06 1.89 36.48
N LEU A 15 4.81 1.06 37.51
CA LEU A 15 4.79 -0.40 37.40
C LEU A 15 3.52 -0.96 36.73
N VAL A 16 2.43 -0.19 36.64
CA VAL A 16 1.18 -0.62 35.96
C VAL A 16 1.21 -0.29 34.45
N ALA A 17 2.19 0.51 33.99
CA ALA A 17 2.25 0.98 32.59
C ALA A 17 2.89 -0.02 31.60
N THR A 18 3.08 -1.29 31.98
CA THR A 18 3.67 -2.33 31.11
C THR A 18 2.78 -3.56 31.03
N THR A 19 1.67 -3.45 30.30
CA THR A 19 1.07 -4.54 29.52
C THR A 19 0.03 -3.93 28.60
N MET A 20 0.44 -3.45 27.42
CA MET A 20 -0.40 -3.36 26.22
C MET A 20 0.54 -3.30 25.00
N ALA A 21 1.44 -4.28 24.90
CA ALA A 21 2.07 -4.59 23.63
C ALA A 21 1.22 -5.69 22.98
N VAL A 22 0.86 -5.45 21.72
CA VAL A 22 0.11 -6.36 20.83
C VAL A 22 -1.36 -6.52 21.19
N GLU A 23 -2.20 -5.68 20.59
CA GLU A 23 -3.29 -6.12 19.69
C GLU A 23 -4.00 -4.88 19.12
N TYR A 24 -3.49 -4.36 18.01
CA TYR A 24 -4.34 -3.70 17.02
C TYR A 24 -4.11 -4.36 15.66
N GLY A 25 -4.06 -5.69 15.66
CA GLY A 25 -4.58 -6.45 14.52
C GLY A 25 -6.09 -6.37 14.59
N ALA A 26 -6.68 -5.20 14.36
CA ALA A 26 -8.08 -5.11 14.00
C ALA A 26 -8.22 -5.81 12.64
N ARG A 27 -8.26 -7.15 12.67
CA ARG A 27 -8.82 -7.96 11.60
C ARG A 27 -10.30 -7.70 11.65
N SER A 28 -10.69 -6.50 11.19
CA SER A 28 -12.04 -6.23 10.74
C SER A 28 -12.38 -7.43 9.87
N HIS A 29 -13.41 -8.18 10.25
CA HIS A 29 -14.04 -9.17 9.40
C HIS A 29 -14.62 -8.39 8.22
N ASN A 30 -13.75 -8.04 7.29
CA ASN A 30 -14.02 -7.22 6.12
C ASN A 30 -14.77 -8.11 5.14
N SER A 31 -16.05 -8.38 5.39
CA SER A 31 -16.92 -9.25 4.57
C SER A 31 -17.31 -8.63 3.22
N GLY A 32 -16.36 -8.01 2.52
CA GLY A 32 -16.55 -7.42 1.21
C GLY A 32 -15.88 -8.22 0.09
N PRO A 33 -16.14 -7.91 -1.19
CA PRO A 33 -15.50 -8.57 -2.34
C PRO A 33 -13.95 -8.49 -2.35
N TRP A 34 -13.37 -7.57 -1.58
CA TRP A 34 -11.92 -7.45 -1.35
C TRP A 34 -11.34 -8.45 -0.33
N SER A 35 -12.17 -9.14 0.45
CA SER A 35 -11.73 -10.16 1.43
C SER A 35 -10.94 -11.31 0.80
N TRP A 36 -11.26 -11.64 -0.45
CA TRP A 36 -10.64 -12.70 -1.23
C TRP A 36 -9.24 -12.34 -1.73
N CYS A 37 -8.77 -11.11 -1.50
CA CYS A 37 -7.46 -10.63 -1.90
C CYS A 37 -6.41 -10.77 -0.77
N ASP A 38 -6.72 -11.50 0.30
CA ASP A 38 -5.83 -11.73 1.44
C ASP A 38 -4.91 -12.94 1.18
N PRO A 39 -3.57 -12.78 1.16
CA PRO A 39 -2.63 -13.90 1.04
C PRO A 39 -2.83 -14.99 2.10
N ALA A 40 -3.30 -14.64 3.31
CA ALA A 40 -3.57 -15.60 4.38
C ALA A 40 -4.73 -16.56 4.04
N THR A 41 -5.54 -16.24 3.03
CA THR A 41 -6.61 -17.09 2.51
C THR A 41 -6.19 -17.93 1.30
N GLY A 42 -4.91 -17.86 0.90
CA GLY A 42 -4.35 -18.56 -0.25
C GLY A 42 -4.35 -17.76 -1.56
N TYR A 43 -4.77 -16.49 -1.52
CA TYR A 43 -4.68 -15.59 -2.66
C TYR A 43 -3.22 -15.38 -3.09
N LYS A 44 -2.94 -15.57 -4.39
CA LYS A 44 -1.60 -15.37 -4.96
C LYS A 44 -1.47 -13.93 -5.44
N VAL A 45 -0.77 -13.11 -4.66
CA VAL A 45 -0.48 -11.72 -5.03
C VAL A 45 0.43 -11.68 -6.25
N SER A 46 0.02 -10.96 -7.28
CA SER A 46 0.84 -10.71 -8.46
C SER A 46 2.00 -9.80 -8.11
N THR A 47 3.20 -10.14 -8.60
CA THR A 47 4.40 -9.31 -8.43
C THR A 47 4.39 -8.06 -9.30
N LEU A 48 3.55 -8.07 -10.35
CA LEU A 48 3.33 -6.97 -11.30
C LEU A 48 4.66 -6.37 -11.80
N THR A 49 5.61 -7.21 -12.23
CA THR A 49 6.96 -6.81 -12.64
C THR A 49 6.97 -5.79 -13.79
N GLY A 50 6.03 -5.92 -14.73
CA GLY A 50 5.85 -4.96 -15.82
C GLY A 50 5.40 -3.60 -15.31
N CYS A 51 4.43 -3.59 -14.38
CA CYS A 51 3.98 -2.35 -13.76
C CYS A 51 5.02 -1.72 -12.85
N ARG A 52 5.84 -2.52 -12.16
CA ARG A 52 6.99 -2.03 -11.40
C ARG A 52 7.94 -1.24 -12.31
N ALA A 53 8.31 -1.79 -13.46
CA ALA A 53 9.18 -1.12 -14.42
C ALA A 53 8.52 0.16 -14.96
N MET A 54 7.25 0.07 -15.34
CA MET A 54 6.48 1.20 -15.86
C MET A 54 6.42 2.37 -14.86
N VAL A 55 6.03 2.09 -13.61
CA VAL A 55 5.89 3.10 -12.55
C VAL A 55 7.23 3.77 -12.25
N LYS A 56 8.33 3.01 -12.20
CA LYS A 56 9.67 3.58 -12.00
C LYS A 56 10.03 4.56 -13.11
N LEU A 57 9.80 4.20 -14.38
CA LEU A 57 10.06 5.07 -15.53
C LEU A 57 9.18 6.33 -15.51
N GLN A 58 7.87 6.17 -15.30
CA GLN A 58 6.95 7.31 -15.27
C GLN A 58 7.27 8.27 -14.11
N CYS A 59 7.63 7.75 -12.94
CA CYS A 59 7.88 8.60 -11.78
C CYS A 59 9.10 9.51 -11.95
N VAL A 60 10.15 9.04 -12.62
CA VAL A 60 11.33 9.87 -12.95
C VAL A 60 11.14 10.69 -14.23
N GLY A 61 9.93 10.73 -14.79
CA GLY A 61 9.61 11.48 -16.01
C GLY A 61 10.21 10.90 -17.30
N SER A 62 10.60 9.62 -17.31
CA SER A 62 11.15 8.96 -18.49
C SER A 62 10.05 8.48 -19.44
N GLN A 63 10.39 8.38 -20.73
CA GLN A 63 9.52 7.74 -21.72
C GLN A 63 9.34 6.26 -21.38
N VAL A 64 8.09 5.80 -21.40
CA VAL A 64 7.74 4.40 -21.19
C VAL A 64 7.72 3.68 -22.53
N PRO A 65 8.54 2.64 -22.75
CA PRO A 65 8.46 1.83 -23.95
C PRO A 65 7.10 1.12 -24.06
N GLU A 66 6.53 1.03 -25.25
CA GLU A 66 5.22 0.42 -25.50
C GLU A 66 5.17 -1.04 -25.03
N ALA A 67 6.29 -1.76 -25.13
CA ALA A 67 6.39 -3.13 -24.62
C ALA A 67 6.19 -3.22 -23.11
N VAL A 68 6.74 -2.25 -22.35
CA VAL A 68 6.61 -2.19 -20.88
C VAL A 68 5.19 -1.79 -20.49
N LEU A 69 4.60 -0.82 -21.19
CA LEU A 69 3.21 -0.43 -20.99
C LEU A 69 2.27 -1.61 -21.22
N ARG A 70 2.41 -2.30 -22.35
CA ARG A 70 1.60 -3.47 -22.70
C ARG A 70 1.74 -4.59 -21.67
N ASP A 71 2.97 -4.90 -21.24
CA ASP A 71 3.22 -5.95 -20.24
C ASP A 71 2.56 -5.61 -18.89
N CYS A 72 2.71 -4.38 -18.41
CA CYS A 72 2.01 -3.93 -17.19
C CYS A 72 0.49 -4.09 -17.32
N CYS A 73 -0.10 -3.55 -18.39
CA CYS A 73 -1.54 -3.57 -18.55
C CYS A 73 -2.08 -4.99 -18.71
N GLN A 74 -1.35 -5.88 -19.38
CA GLN A 74 -1.72 -7.28 -19.49
C GLN A 74 -1.64 -8.00 -18.12
N GLN A 75 -0.58 -7.76 -17.34
CA GLN A 75 -0.45 -8.31 -16.00
C GLN A 75 -1.59 -7.86 -15.08
N LEU A 76 -1.97 -6.59 -15.15
CA LEU A 76 -3.05 -6.04 -14.34
C LEU A 76 -4.43 -6.55 -14.78
N ALA A 77 -4.66 -6.69 -16.09
CA ALA A 77 -5.89 -7.27 -16.65
C ALA A 77 -6.07 -8.75 -16.28
N ASN A 78 -4.96 -9.50 -16.16
CA ASN A 78 -4.97 -10.91 -15.75
C ASN A 78 -5.36 -11.14 -14.28
N ILE A 79 -5.47 -10.07 -13.48
CA ILE A 79 -6.06 -10.16 -12.14
C ILE A 79 -7.59 -10.23 -12.32
N ASN A 80 -8.12 -11.45 -12.24
CA ASN A 80 -9.53 -11.75 -12.50
C ASN A 80 -10.50 -11.08 -11.52
N ASN A 81 -10.15 -11.04 -10.23
CA ASN A 81 -10.94 -10.30 -9.25
C ASN A 81 -10.54 -8.83 -9.28
N GLU A 82 -11.38 -7.99 -9.87
CA GLU A 82 -11.11 -6.56 -10.06
C GLU A 82 -10.86 -5.82 -8.73
N TRP A 83 -11.45 -6.31 -7.63
CA TRP A 83 -11.23 -5.78 -6.29
C TRP A 83 -9.80 -5.99 -5.79
N CYS A 84 -9.06 -6.97 -6.33
CA CYS A 84 -7.69 -7.25 -5.93
C CYS A 84 -6.64 -6.43 -6.68
N ARG A 85 -6.99 -5.80 -7.80
CA ARG A 85 -6.04 -5.02 -8.63
C ARG A 85 -5.29 -3.96 -7.83
N CYS A 86 -6.02 -3.20 -7.01
CA CYS A 86 -5.42 -2.17 -6.17
C CYS A 86 -4.65 -2.73 -4.96
N GLY A 87 -5.03 -3.92 -4.48
CA GLY A 87 -4.26 -4.63 -3.44
C GLY A 87 -2.91 -5.09 -3.97
N ASP A 88 -2.89 -5.70 -5.15
CA ASP A 88 -1.67 -6.17 -5.81
C ASP A 88 -0.75 -5.01 -6.19
N LEU A 89 -1.29 -3.91 -6.74
CA LEU A 89 -0.53 -2.68 -7.00
C LEU A 89 0.09 -2.10 -5.71
N SER A 90 -0.68 -2.06 -4.62
CA SER A 90 -0.16 -1.59 -3.32
C SER A 90 0.95 -2.50 -2.79
N SER A 91 0.78 -3.83 -2.92
CA SER A 91 1.81 -4.80 -2.51
C SER A 91 3.09 -4.66 -3.33
N MET A 92 2.96 -4.52 -4.65
CA MET A 92 4.07 -4.23 -5.56
C MET A 92 4.79 -2.95 -5.16
N LEU A 93 4.07 -1.85 -4.92
CA LEU A 93 4.66 -0.57 -4.53
C LEU A 93 5.40 -0.67 -3.19
N ARG A 94 4.78 -1.31 -2.19
CA ARG A 94 5.40 -1.53 -0.88
C ARG A 94 6.70 -2.33 -0.99
N SER A 95 6.74 -3.35 -1.85
CA SER A 95 7.98 -4.12 -2.06
C SER A 95 9.09 -3.27 -2.71
N VAL A 96 8.76 -2.33 -3.61
CA VAL A 96 9.73 -1.36 -4.14
C VAL A 96 10.30 -0.49 -3.01
N TYR A 97 9.44 0.02 -2.12
CA TYR A 97 9.89 0.83 -0.98
C TYR A 97 10.77 0.04 -0.01
N GLN A 98 10.43 -1.22 0.26
CA GLN A 98 11.22 -2.11 1.11
C GLN A 98 12.59 -2.42 0.50
N GLU A 99 12.63 -2.78 -0.78
CA GLU A 99 13.87 -3.05 -1.52
C GLU A 99 14.82 -1.85 -1.50
N LEU A 100 14.29 -0.63 -1.56
CA LEU A 100 15.05 0.61 -1.64
C LEU A 100 15.24 1.32 -0.28
N GLY A 101 14.69 0.76 0.81
CA GLY A 101 14.82 1.33 2.16
C GLY A 101 14.21 2.72 2.33
N VAL A 102 13.15 3.05 1.59
CA VAL A 102 12.62 4.42 1.48
C VAL A 102 11.74 4.80 2.66
N ARG A 103 11.90 6.03 3.15
CA ARG A 103 11.03 6.69 4.16
C ARG A 103 10.16 7.77 3.50
N GLU A 104 9.10 8.21 4.18
CA GLU A 104 8.24 9.31 3.69
C GLU A 104 9.00 10.61 3.41
N GLY A 105 8.50 11.39 2.45
CA GLY A 105 9.09 12.66 2.04
C GLY A 105 10.50 12.53 1.46
N LYS A 106 10.92 11.32 1.10
CA LYS A 106 12.21 11.03 0.46
C LYS A 106 12.01 10.57 -0.97
N GLU A 107 13.06 10.80 -1.75
CA GLU A 107 13.15 10.23 -3.08
C GLU A 107 13.24 8.71 -2.98
N VAL A 108 12.43 8.03 -3.79
CA VAL A 108 12.53 6.58 -4.01
C VAL A 108 13.61 6.30 -5.05
N LEU A 109 13.66 7.15 -6.08
CA LEU A 109 14.68 7.18 -7.12
C LEU A 109 15.07 8.65 -7.31
N PRO A 110 16.29 8.94 -7.81
CA PRO A 110 16.67 10.31 -8.15
C PRO A 110 15.61 10.97 -9.04
N GLY A 111 15.05 12.11 -8.60
CA GLY A 111 14.00 12.84 -9.33
C GLY A 111 12.57 12.30 -9.15
N CYS A 112 12.36 11.33 -8.25
CA CYS A 112 11.06 10.72 -7.98
C CYS A 112 10.81 10.63 -6.47
N LEU A 113 9.95 11.53 -5.97
CA LEU A 113 9.46 11.51 -4.60
C LEU A 113 8.54 10.30 -4.36
N LYS A 114 8.54 9.77 -3.14
CA LYS A 114 7.67 8.65 -2.73
C LYS A 114 6.20 8.93 -3.02
N GLU A 115 5.74 10.14 -2.75
CA GLU A 115 4.36 10.57 -2.95
C GLU A 115 4.01 10.59 -4.45
N VAL A 116 4.96 10.99 -5.31
CA VAL A 116 4.79 10.94 -6.76
C VAL A 116 4.71 9.49 -7.23
N MET A 117 5.62 8.62 -6.78
CA MET A 117 5.59 7.20 -7.16
C MET A 117 4.29 6.52 -6.75
N LYS A 118 3.78 6.85 -5.56
CA LYS A 118 2.48 6.39 -5.08
C LYS A 118 1.35 6.80 -6.02
N LEU A 119 1.27 8.07 -6.37
CA LEU A 119 0.24 8.57 -7.27
C LEU A 119 0.35 7.95 -8.68
N THR A 120 1.58 7.77 -9.19
CA THR A 120 1.84 7.07 -10.45
C THR A 120 1.38 5.62 -10.40
N ALA A 121 1.66 4.89 -9.31
CA ALA A 121 1.20 3.52 -9.14
C ALA A 121 -0.34 3.44 -9.03
N ALA A 122 -0.97 4.40 -8.37
CA ALA A 122 -2.41 4.43 -8.20
C ALA A 122 -3.18 4.74 -9.49
N SER A 123 -2.55 5.43 -10.46
CA SER A 123 -3.15 5.79 -11.74
C SER A 123 -2.97 4.73 -12.83
N VAL A 124 -2.18 3.67 -12.59
CA VAL A 124 -1.98 2.57 -13.54
C VAL A 124 -3.31 2.01 -14.09
N PRO A 125 -4.36 1.79 -13.29
CA PRO A 125 -5.63 1.29 -13.83
C PRO A 125 -6.24 2.21 -14.89
N GLU A 126 -6.20 3.53 -14.70
CA GLU A 126 -6.67 4.54 -15.65
C GLU A 126 -5.84 4.56 -16.93
N VAL A 127 -4.51 4.42 -16.79
CA VAL A 127 -3.60 4.33 -17.94
C VAL A 127 -3.90 3.08 -18.77
N CYS A 128 -4.11 1.94 -18.10
CA CYS A 128 -4.37 0.65 -18.71
C CYS A 128 -5.83 0.42 -19.12
N LYS A 129 -6.74 1.35 -18.80
CA LYS A 129 -8.19 1.23 -19.02
C LYS A 129 -8.79 -0.06 -18.44
N VAL A 130 -8.28 -0.50 -17.29
CA VAL A 130 -8.83 -1.63 -16.55
C VAL A 130 -9.74 -1.12 -15.43
N PRO A 131 -10.95 -1.68 -15.27
CA PRO A 131 -11.90 -1.16 -14.30
C PRO A 131 -11.43 -1.41 -12.85
N ILE A 132 -11.65 -0.43 -11.98
CA ILE A 132 -11.54 -0.58 -10.53
C ILE A 132 -12.95 -0.41 -9.94
N PRO A 133 -13.45 -1.39 -9.18
CA PRO A 133 -14.75 -1.26 -8.51
C PRO A 133 -14.71 -0.15 -7.46
N ASN A 134 -15.74 0.70 -7.43
CA ASN A 134 -16.04 1.57 -6.31
C ASN A 134 -17.18 0.94 -5.47
N PRO A 135 -17.15 1.00 -4.12
CA PRO A 135 -18.29 0.62 -3.28
C PRO A 135 -19.65 1.21 -3.69
N SER A 136 -19.68 2.37 -4.36
CA SER A 136 -20.91 2.97 -4.90
C SER A 136 -21.45 2.31 -6.19
N GLY A 137 -20.73 1.34 -6.77
CA GLY A 137 -21.09 0.70 -8.05
C GLY A 137 -20.53 1.40 -9.29
N ASP A 138 -19.94 2.59 -9.14
CA ASP A 138 -19.23 3.30 -10.21
C ASP A 138 -17.86 2.67 -10.51
N ARG A 139 -17.33 2.91 -11.72
CA ARG A 139 -15.95 2.54 -12.06
C ARG A 139 -15.01 3.67 -11.63
N ALA A 140 -14.18 3.40 -10.63
CA ALA A 140 -13.04 4.26 -10.31
C ALA A 140 -11.96 4.08 -11.39
N GLY A 141 -11.33 5.17 -11.82
CA GLY A 141 -10.16 5.13 -12.69
C GLY A 141 -8.86 4.87 -11.93
N VAL A 142 -8.84 5.15 -10.62
CA VAL A 142 -7.62 5.13 -9.79
C VAL A 142 -7.82 4.32 -8.53
N CYS A 143 -6.73 3.87 -7.93
CA CYS A 143 -6.80 3.13 -6.68
C CYS A 143 -7.15 4.01 -5.47
N TYR A 144 -8.06 3.50 -4.63
CA TYR A 144 -8.62 4.21 -3.47
C TYR A 144 -7.55 4.70 -2.47
N TRP A 145 -6.45 3.97 -2.34
CA TRP A 145 -5.35 4.32 -1.42
C TRP A 145 -4.51 5.52 -1.88
N ALA A 146 -4.75 6.07 -3.08
CA ALA A 146 -4.15 7.33 -3.53
C ALA A 146 -4.48 8.49 -2.60
N ALA A 147 -5.69 8.49 -2.03
CA ALA A 147 -6.19 9.57 -1.18
C ALA A 147 -5.77 9.44 0.29
N TYR A 148 -5.21 8.30 0.69
CA TYR A 148 -4.79 8.08 2.08
C TYR A 148 -3.37 8.60 2.29
N PRO A 149 -3.02 9.11 3.49
CA PRO A 149 -1.62 9.34 3.83
C PRO A 149 -0.86 8.01 3.86
N ASP A 150 0.46 8.07 3.70
CA ASP A 150 1.31 6.92 4.03
C ASP A 150 1.27 6.70 5.57
N ALA A 151 1.56 5.46 5.99
CA ALA A 151 1.49 5.03 7.39
C ALA A 151 2.87 4.93 8.04
#